data_AF-A0A968PQC1-F1
#
_entry.id   AF-A0A968PQC1-F1
#
_cell.length_a   1.000
_cell.length_b   1.000
_cell.length_c   1.000
_cell.angle_alpha   90.00
_cell.angle_beta   90.00
_cell.angle_gamma   90.00
#
_symmetry.space_group_name_H-M   'P 1'
#
loop_
_entity.id
_entity.type
_entity.pdbx_description
1 polymer ?
#
loop_
_entity_poly.entity_id
_entity_poly.type
_entity_poly.pdbx_seq_one_letter_code
_entity_poly.pdbx_strand_id
1 'polypeptide(L)'
;MNDKFMVLDRNVVISSTGNLSNLICNNTFKVAELLRAIQECTGKSTGWFDYGVPCEVLGLTQDWQKGKVRISIEFCPDEPELIDSLRRKMN
;
A
#
# COMPACT_ATOMS: atom_id res chain seq x y z
N MET A 1 -21.04 -7.09 -0.66
CA MET A 1 -19.95 -6.29 -1.24
C MET A 1 -18.67 -7.05 -1.05
N ASN A 2 -17.96 -7.38 -2.13
CA ASN A 2 -16.68 -8.08 -2.07
C ASN A 2 -15.60 -6.99 -2.16
N ASP A 3 -15.34 -6.29 -1.05
CA ASP A 3 -14.34 -5.22 -0.97
C ASP A 3 -12.95 -5.85 -1.00
N LYS A 4 -12.52 -6.26 -2.19
CA LYS A 4 -11.23 -6.90 -2.40
C LYS A 4 -10.18 -5.83 -2.64
N PHE A 5 -9.55 -5.41 -1.55
CA PHE A 5 -8.33 -4.61 -1.61
C PHE A 5 -7.18 -5.41 -2.24
N MET A 6 -6.45 -4.76 -3.13
CA MET A 6 -5.22 -5.28 -3.73
C MET A 6 -4.06 -4.32 -3.49
N VAL A 7 -2.92 -4.88 -3.11
CA VAL A 7 -1.68 -4.12 -2.99
C VAL A 7 -1.26 -3.60 -4.36
N LEU A 8 -1.00 -2.30 -4.46
CA LEU A 8 -0.57 -1.66 -5.69
C LEU A 8 0.96 -1.74 -5.88
N ASP A 9 1.38 -1.90 -7.14
CA ASP A 9 2.79 -1.72 -7.52
C ASP A 9 3.21 -0.25 -7.38
N ARG A 10 4.49 -0.04 -7.09
CA ARG A 10 5.09 1.29 -6.87
C ARG A 10 4.98 2.22 -8.08
N ASN A 11 4.92 1.67 -9.29
CA ASN A 11 4.82 2.44 -10.52
C ASN A 11 3.38 2.81 -10.90
N VAL A 12 2.37 2.25 -10.21
CA VAL A 12 0.97 2.59 -10.45
C VAL A 12 0.74 4.07 -10.11
N VAL A 13 -0.01 4.73 -10.97
CA VAL A 13 -0.43 6.12 -10.80
C VAL A 13 -1.81 6.14 -10.16
N ILE A 14 -1.95 6.95 -9.12
CA ILE A 14 -3.20 7.23 -8.42
C ILE A 14 -3.58 8.67 -8.73
N SER A 15 -4.86 8.89 -9.01
CA SER A 15 -5.48 10.21 -9.00
C SER A 15 -6.49 10.25 -7.86
N SER A 16 -6.32 11.17 -6.92
CA SER A 16 -7.17 11.30 -5.74
C SER A 16 -7.73 12.70 -5.62
N THR A 17 -9.02 12.78 -5.26
CA THR A 17 -9.68 14.03 -4.85
C THR A 17 -9.59 14.28 -3.35
N GLY A 18 -9.02 13.33 -2.59
CA GLY A 18 -8.83 13.45 -1.15
C GLY A 18 -7.71 14.42 -0.77
N ASN A 19 -7.81 15.03 0.42
CA ASN A 19 -6.78 15.93 0.91
C ASN A 19 -5.55 15.13 1.38
N LEU A 20 -4.49 15.16 0.58
CA LEU A 20 -3.15 14.70 0.93
C LEU A 20 -2.13 15.85 0.84
N SER A 21 -2.56 17.11 0.92
CA SER A 21 -1.68 18.28 0.67
C SER A 21 -0.50 18.37 1.64
N ASN A 22 -0.60 17.76 2.82
CA ASN A 22 0.49 17.66 3.79
C ASN A 22 1.58 16.66 3.39
N LEU A 23 1.30 15.79 2.39
CA LEU A 23 2.21 14.74 1.91
C LEU A 23 2.59 14.96 0.44
N ILE A 24 1.64 15.36 -0.42
CA ILE A 24 1.82 15.52 -1.87
C ILE A 24 1.05 16.74 -2.38
N CYS A 25 1.70 17.58 -3.18
CA CYS A 25 1.11 18.82 -3.70
C CYS A 25 0.20 18.63 -4.92
N ASN A 26 0.24 17.46 -5.57
CA ASN A 26 -0.53 17.14 -6.77
C ASN A 26 -1.62 16.11 -6.47
N ASN A 27 -2.73 16.20 -7.19
CA ASN A 27 -3.83 15.23 -7.08
C ASN A 27 -3.55 13.92 -7.85
N THR A 28 -2.50 13.89 -8.67
CA THR A 28 -2.06 12.70 -9.40
C THR A 28 -0.60 12.41 -9.08
N PHE A 29 -0.30 11.19 -8.63
CA PHE A 29 1.02 10.77 -8.16
C PHE A 29 1.20 9.26 -8.29
N LYS A 30 2.45 8.80 -8.34
CA LYS A 30 2.78 7.38 -8.26
C LYS A 30 2.70 6.88 -6.82
N VAL A 31 2.40 5.60 -6.64
CA VAL A 31 2.45 4.93 -5.33
C VAL A 31 3.82 5.13 -4.66
N ALA A 32 4.92 5.04 -5.41
CA ALA A 32 6.27 5.30 -4.89
C ALA A 32 6.43 6.70 -4.28
N GLU A 33 5.81 7.72 -4.88
CA GLU A 33 5.91 9.11 -4.42
C GLU A 33 5.17 9.30 -3.10
N LEU A 34 4.00 8.68 -2.96
CA LEU A 34 3.25 8.69 -1.70
C LEU A 34 3.97 7.94 -0.59
N LEU A 35 4.50 6.75 -0.87
CA LEU A 35 5.26 5.99 0.14
C LEU A 35 6.51 6.77 0.60
N ARG A 36 7.20 7.46 -0.32
CA ARG A 36 8.33 8.32 0.02
C ARG A 36 7.91 9.50 0.90
N ALA A 37 6.81 10.18 0.58
CA ALA A 37 6.30 11.28 1.40
C ALA A 37 5.95 10.80 2.82
N ILE A 38 5.28 9.64 2.95
CA ILE A 38 4.97 9.03 4.26
C ILE A 38 6.26 8.68 5.00
N GLN A 39 7.26 8.13 4.32
CA GLN A 39 8.56 7.83 4.92
C GLN A 39 9.24 9.09 5.48
N GLU A 40 9.28 10.17 4.70
CA GLU A 40 9.87 11.46 5.10
C GLU A 40 9.14 12.07 6.31
N CYS A 41 7.80 12.03 6.32
CA CYS A 41 7.01 12.56 7.43
C CYS A 41 7.07 11.71 8.71
N THR A 42 7.24 10.38 8.59
CA THR A 42 7.25 9.48 9.74
C THR A 42 8.65 9.20 10.30
N GLY A 43 9.71 9.55 9.55
CA GLY A 43 11.10 9.26 9.91
C GLY A 43 11.41 7.76 10.02
N LYS A 44 10.55 6.90 9.47
CA LYS A 44 10.71 5.44 9.55
C LYS A 44 11.76 4.96 8.54
N SER A 45 12.45 3.87 8.89
CA SER A 45 13.43 3.26 8.00
C SER A 45 12.77 2.69 6.74
N THR A 46 13.55 2.60 5.66
CA THR A 46 13.13 2.02 4.37
C THR A 46 12.57 0.61 4.50
N GLY A 47 13.00 -0.14 5.52
CA GLY A 47 12.47 -1.48 5.83
C GLY A 47 10.95 -1.52 6.01
N TRP A 48 10.34 -0.46 6.55
CA TRP A 48 8.87 -0.38 6.66
C TRP A 48 8.16 -0.31 5.31
N PHE A 49 8.83 0.11 4.24
CA PHE A 49 8.22 0.32 2.94
C PHE A 49 8.66 -0.75 1.92
N ASP A 50 9.90 -1.25 2.02
CA ASP A 50 10.50 -2.16 1.05
C ASP A 50 10.27 -3.64 1.39
N TYR A 51 11.03 -4.18 2.35
CA TYR A 51 11.14 -5.62 2.64
C TYR A 51 10.46 -6.07 3.94
N GLY A 52 9.85 -5.13 4.67
CA GLY A 52 9.19 -5.34 5.95
C GLY A 52 10.15 -5.44 7.13
N VAL A 53 9.67 -5.03 8.30
CA VAL A 53 10.41 -5.11 9.56
C VAL A 53 10.01 -6.35 10.35
N PRO A 54 10.94 -7.04 11.03
CA PRO A 54 10.60 -8.18 11.88
C PRO A 54 9.60 -7.80 12.97
N CYS A 55 8.61 -8.65 13.19
CA CYS A 55 7.60 -8.47 14.24
C CYS A 55 7.03 -9.82 14.70
N GLU A 56 6.22 -9.78 15.75
CA GLU A 56 5.37 -10.88 16.17
C GLU A 56 3.92 -10.42 16.13
N VAL A 57 3.03 -11.26 15.63
CA VAL A 57 1.58 -11.01 15.62
C VAL A 57 0.93 -12.03 16.54
N LEU A 58 0.04 -11.56 17.41
CA LEU A 58 -0.80 -12.41 18.24
C LEU A 58 -2.19 -12.50 17.62
N GLY A 59 -2.59 -13.71 17.20
CA GLY A 59 -3.95 -13.97 16.74
C GLY A 59 -4.92 -14.05 17.92
N LEU A 60 -6.20 -13.74 17.69
CA LEU A 60 -7.26 -13.84 18.71
C LEU A 60 -7.42 -15.26 19.31
N THR A 61 -6.85 -16.28 18.66
CA THR A 61 -7.01 -17.71 18.99
C THR A 61 -5.70 -18.51 18.95
N GLN A 62 -4.53 -17.87 18.82
CA GLN A 62 -3.23 -18.55 18.60
C GLN A 62 -2.08 -17.91 19.38
N ASP A 63 -0.99 -18.67 19.53
CA ASP A 63 0.30 -18.22 20.06
C ASP A 63 0.95 -17.13 19.18
N TRP A 64 1.94 -16.42 19.74
CA TRP A 64 2.71 -15.40 19.00
C TRP A 64 3.40 -16.00 17.77
N GLN A 65 3.15 -15.41 16.60
CA GLN A 65 3.80 -15.80 15.35
C GLN A 65 4.80 -14.75 14.89
N LYS A 66 6.06 -15.16 14.72
CA LYS A 66 7.12 -14.33 14.11
C LYS A 66 6.88 -14.13 12.62
N GLY A 67 7.11 -12.91 12.15
CA GLY A 67 6.94 -12.53 10.76
C GLY A 67 7.55 -11.18 10.44
N LYS A 68 7.03 -10.53 9.40
CA LYS A 68 7.39 -9.16 9.01
C LYS A 68 6.14 -8.35 8.68
N VAL A 69 6.17 -7.06 8.99
CA VAL A 69 5.14 -6.09 8.57
C VAL A 69 5.75 -5.01 7.69
N ARG A 70 4.98 -4.56 6.70
CA ARG A 70 5.32 -3.43 5.84
C ARG A 70 4.10 -2.58 5.56
N ILE A 71 4.33 -1.33 5.20
CA ILE A 71 3.33 -0.37 4.75
C ILE A 71 3.23 -0.47 3.23
N SER A 72 2.01 -0.66 2.74
CA SER A 72 1.69 -0.69 1.32
C SER A 72 0.40 0.08 1.06
N ILE A 73 0.24 0.58 -0.16
CA ILE A 73 -1.02 1.18 -0.61
C ILE A 73 -1.87 0.09 -1.24
N GLU A 74 -3.14 0.06 -0.85
CA GLU A 74 -4.12 -0.88 -1.40
C GLU A 74 -5.21 -0.13 -2.16
N PHE A 75 -5.82 -0.83 -3.12
CA PHE A 75 -6.90 -0.30 -3.94
C PHE A 75 -8.06 -1.29 -3.98
N CYS A 76 -9.28 -0.78 -3.81
CA CYS A 76 -10.51 -1.53 -4.01
C CYS A 76 -11.26 -0.90 -5.19
N PRO A 77 -11.42 -1.60 -6.33
CA PRO A 77 -12.19 -1.07 -7.45
C PRO A 77 -13.69 -1.13 -7.16
N ASP A 78 -14.44 -0.13 -7.64
CA ASP A 78 -15.91 -0.09 -7.54
C ASP A 78 -16.56 -1.23 -8.35
N GLU A 79 -15.95 -1.59 -9.48
CA GLU A 79 -16.38 -2.69 -10.34
C GLU A 79 -15.28 -3.75 -10.45
N PRO A 80 -15.58 -5.06 -10.27
CA PRO A 80 -14.57 -6.13 -10.22
C PRO A 80 -13.74 -6.33 -11.51
N GLU A 81 -14.21 -5.82 -12.65
CA GLU A 81 -13.71 -6.17 -13.98
C GLU A 81 -12.28 -5.67 -14.28
N LEU A 82 -11.80 -4.66 -13.53
CA LEU A 82 -10.45 -4.12 -13.70
C LEU A 82 -9.34 -5.01 -13.08
N ILE A 83 -9.69 -5.92 -12.17
CA ILE A 83 -8.73 -6.74 -11.42
C ILE A 83 -7.99 -7.72 -12.33
N ASP A 84 -8.69 -8.35 -13.26
CA ASP A 84 -8.11 -9.37 -14.13
C ASP A 84 -7.26 -8.80 -15.26
N SER A 85 -7.47 -7.53 -15.63
CA SER A 85 -6.65 -6.84 -16.64
C SER A 85 -5.35 -6.29 -16.06
N LEU A 86 -5.35 -5.81 -14.80
CA LEU A 86 -4.16 -5.41 -14.07
C LEU A 86 -3.25 -6.62 -13.74
N ARG A 87 -3.83 -7.75 -13.34
CA ARG A 87 -3.08 -8.99 -13.07
C ARG A 87 -2.44 -9.59 -14.33
N ARG A 88 -3.12 -9.52 -15.48
CA ARG A 88 -2.62 -10.09 -16.75
C ARG A 88 -1.44 -9.34 -17.37
N LYS A 89 -1.24 -8.05 -17.05
CA LYS A 89 -0.10 -7.26 -17.54
C LYS A 89 1.18 -7.43 -16.73
N MET A 90 1.18 -8.25 -15.67
CA MET A 90 2.32 -8.48 -14.77
C MET A 90 2.99 -9.86 -14.96
N ASN A 91 2.65 -10.59 -16.03
CA ASN A 91 3.35 -11.81 -16.46
C ASN A 91 3.95 -11.62 -17.85
#